data_AF-A0A7J7IJ55-F1
#
_entry.id   AF-A0A7J7IJ55-F1
#
_cell.length_a   1.000
_cell.length_b   1.000
_cell.length_c   1.000
_cell.angle_alpha   90.00
_cell.angle_beta   90.00
_cell.angle_gamma   90.00
#
_symmetry.space_group_name_H-M   'P 1'
#
loop_
_entity.id
_entity.type
_entity.pdbx_description
1 polymer ?
#
loop_
_entity_poly.entity_id
_entity_poly.type
_entity_poly.pdbx_seq_one_letter_code
_entity_poly.pdbx_strand_id
1 'polypeptide(L)'
;MGRHVLVQCPDGRTVCTAVAATDSVEHVLSRATGLAADCVYGTLTNGRPVSSLADLFTGAVNEELIVVQAHGRVLGGGKKRKKKTYTTPKKIKHKHKKVKLATLKYYAVDDSNKITRLRKECPNECCGAGVFMAQHRDRIYCGKCGLTYVQEDKA
;
A
#
# COMPACT_ATOMS: atom_id res chain seq x y z
N MET A 1 -22.45 -30.55 39.38
CA MET A 1 -21.18 -30.08 39.97
C MET A 1 -20.68 -28.92 39.13
N GLY A 2 -20.71 -27.69 39.65
CA GLY A 2 -20.19 -26.52 38.93
C GLY A 2 -18.66 -26.56 38.93
N ARG A 3 -18.04 -26.40 37.76
CA ARG A 3 -16.58 -26.28 37.66
C ARG A 3 -16.20 -24.82 37.89
N HIS A 4 -15.20 -24.57 38.71
CA HIS A 4 -14.67 -23.24 38.98
C HIS A 4 -13.32 -23.06 38.28
N VAL A 5 -13.07 -21.87 37.76
CA VAL A 5 -11.83 -21.50 37.06
C VAL A 5 -11.28 -20.23 37.70
N LEU A 6 -9.96 -20.16 37.86
CA LEU A 6 -9.26 -18.95 38.31
C LEU A 6 -8.90 -18.09 37.10
N VAL A 7 -9.39 -16.86 37.07
CA VAL A 7 -9.09 -15.90 36.00
C VAL A 7 -8.15 -14.82 36.54
N GLN A 8 -6.94 -14.75 36.00
CA GLN A 8 -6.02 -13.64 36.23
C GLN A 8 -6.40 -12.49 35.30
N CYS A 9 -6.93 -11.42 35.88
CA CYS A 9 -7.38 -10.25 35.14
C CYS A 9 -6.19 -9.38 34.71
N PRO A 10 -6.34 -8.57 33.64
CA PRO A 10 -5.32 -7.61 33.21
C PRO A 10 -4.92 -6.63 34.33
N ASP A 11 -5.81 -6.35 35.27
CA ASP A 11 -5.58 -5.46 36.43
C ASP A 11 -4.73 -6.10 37.55
N GLY A 12 -4.25 -7.34 37.36
CA GLY A 12 -3.45 -8.08 38.33
C GLY A 12 -4.24 -8.80 39.42
N ARG A 13 -5.58 -8.73 39.40
CA ARG A 13 -6.46 -9.45 40.33
C ARG A 13 -6.74 -10.87 39.84
N THR A 14 -6.81 -11.83 40.75
CA THR A 14 -7.26 -13.20 40.45
C THR A 14 -8.66 -13.40 40.97
N VAL A 15 -9.59 -13.76 40.10
CA VAL A 15 -11.01 -13.94 40.42
C VAL A 15 -11.42 -15.39 40.15
N CYS A 16 -12.06 -16.03 41.12
CA CYS A 16 -12.65 -17.35 40.95
C CYS A 16 -14.04 -17.21 40.32
N THR A 17 -14.25 -17.82 39.16
CA THR A 17 -15.51 -17.73 38.40
C THR A 17 -16.08 -19.12 38.15
N ALA A 18 -17.37 -19.29 38.42
CA ALA A 18 -18.09 -20.53 38.11
C ALA A 18 -18.38 -20.61 36.60
N VAL A 19 -18.18 -21.78 36.01
CA VAL A 19 -18.40 -22.04 34.58
C VAL A 19 -19.60 -22.97 34.41
N ALA A 20 -20.62 -22.51 33.69
CA ALA A 20 -21.73 -23.36 33.24
C ALA A 20 -21.39 -24.00 31.89
N ALA A 21 -22.01 -25.15 31.59
CA ALA A 21 -21.80 -25.86 30.32
C ALA A 21 -22.27 -25.05 29.09
N THR A 22 -23.14 -24.07 29.29
CA THR A 22 -23.69 -23.18 28.25
C THR A 22 -22.87 -21.92 28.02
N ASP A 23 -21.90 -21.62 28.88
CA ASP A 23 -21.16 -20.37 28.80
C ASP A 23 -20.14 -20.38 27.65
N SER A 24 -19.95 -19.23 26.99
CA SER A 24 -18.79 -19.04 26.12
C SER A 24 -17.58 -18.57 26.93
N VAL A 25 -16.38 -18.84 26.43
CA VAL A 25 -15.12 -18.37 27.06
C VAL A 25 -15.13 -16.86 27.23
N GLU A 26 -15.58 -16.12 26.21
CA GLU A 26 -15.65 -14.66 26.21
C GLU A 26 -16.61 -14.13 27.30
N HIS A 27 -17.76 -14.80 27.53
CA HIS A 27 -18.70 -14.41 28.59
C HIS A 27 -18.19 -14.75 29.99
N VAL A 28 -17.44 -15.85 30.16
CA VAL A 28 -16.77 -16.17 31.44
C VAL A 28 -15.71 -15.11 31.74
N LEU A 29 -14.88 -14.75 30.77
CA LEU A 29 -13.82 -13.75 30.92
C LEU A 29 -14.38 -12.34 31.10
N SER A 30 -15.46 -11.98 30.41
CA SER A 30 -16.16 -10.71 30.57
C SER A 30 -16.70 -10.52 31.99
N ARG A 31 -17.34 -11.55 32.56
CA ARG A 31 -17.82 -11.52 33.96
C ARG A 31 -16.67 -11.38 34.97
N ALA A 32 -15.54 -12.04 34.72
CA ALA A 32 -14.40 -12.00 35.63
C ALA A 32 -13.62 -10.67 35.57
N THR A 33 -13.46 -10.11 34.36
CA THR A 33 -12.63 -8.91 34.12
C THR A 33 -13.44 -7.61 34.14
N GLY A 34 -14.77 -7.67 34.02
CA GLY A 34 -15.63 -6.49 33.87
C GLY A 34 -15.50 -5.78 32.52
N LEU A 35 -14.77 -6.36 31.57
CA LEU A 35 -14.59 -5.84 30.22
C LEU A 35 -15.60 -6.49 29.27
N ALA A 36 -15.92 -5.81 28.17
CA ALA A 36 -16.83 -6.35 27.15
C ALA A 36 -16.25 -7.61 26.50
N ALA A 37 -17.10 -8.59 26.18
CA ALA A 37 -16.70 -9.92 25.71
C ALA A 37 -15.85 -9.89 24.43
N ASP A 38 -16.13 -8.94 23.54
CA ASP A 38 -15.43 -8.63 22.29
C ASP A 38 -14.04 -7.98 22.50
N CYS A 39 -13.78 -7.48 23.70
CA CYS A 39 -12.54 -6.80 24.08
C CYS A 39 -11.60 -7.66 24.93
N VAL A 40 -11.90 -8.93 25.19
CA VAL A 40 -11.11 -9.79 26.07
C VAL A 40 -10.85 -11.14 25.42
N TYR A 41 -9.64 -11.66 25.58
CA TYR A 41 -9.31 -13.04 25.23
C TYR A 41 -8.46 -13.68 26.32
N GLY A 42 -8.51 -15.01 26.40
CA GLY A 42 -7.82 -15.79 27.42
C GLY A 42 -6.71 -16.66 26.85
N THR A 43 -5.64 -16.83 27.62
CA THR A 43 -4.59 -17.82 27.38
C THR A 43 -4.41 -18.70 28.62
N LEU A 44 -4.01 -19.95 28.43
CA LEU A 44 -3.51 -20.80 29.51
C LEU A 44 -2.14 -20.30 29.98
N THR A 45 -1.67 -20.78 31.14
CA THR A 45 -0.37 -20.43 31.74
C THR A 45 0.83 -20.75 30.84
N ASN A 46 0.68 -21.68 29.90
CA ASN A 46 1.68 -22.02 28.89
C ASN A 46 1.62 -21.13 27.62
N GLY A 47 0.79 -20.09 27.62
CA GLY A 47 0.63 -19.17 26.49
C GLY A 47 -0.28 -19.67 25.37
N ARG A 48 -0.90 -20.85 25.50
CA ARG A 48 -1.84 -21.38 24.51
C ARG A 48 -3.15 -20.57 24.55
N PRO A 49 -3.64 -20.03 23.42
CA PRO A 49 -4.91 -19.33 23.37
C PRO A 49 -6.07 -20.28 23.62
N VAL A 50 -7.10 -19.78 24.30
CA VAL A 50 -8.30 -20.53 24.63
C VAL A 50 -9.43 -20.08 23.70
N SER A 51 -9.77 -20.93 22.73
CA SER A 51 -10.90 -20.70 21.82
C SER A 51 -12.21 -21.27 22.37
N SER A 52 -12.17 -22.38 23.10
CA SER A 52 -13.36 -23.06 23.60
C SER A 52 -13.20 -23.53 25.05
N LEU A 53 -14.33 -23.78 25.73
CA LEU A 53 -14.31 -24.37 27.07
C LEU A 53 -13.68 -25.78 27.07
N ALA A 54 -13.82 -26.54 25.99
CA ALA A 54 -13.17 -27.85 25.87
C ALA A 54 -11.63 -27.73 25.85
N ASP A 55 -11.08 -26.68 25.24
CA ASP A 55 -9.65 -26.40 25.25
C ASP A 55 -9.13 -26.06 26.66
N LEU A 56 -9.96 -25.41 27.49
CA LEU A 56 -9.62 -25.15 28.91
C LEU A 56 -9.47 -26.43 29.70
N PHE A 57 -10.41 -27.37 29.51
CA PHE A 57 -10.46 -28.59 30.31
C PHE A 57 -9.48 -29.67 29.82
N THR A 58 -9.12 -29.67 28.54
CA THR A 58 -8.16 -30.64 27.97
C THR A 58 -6.71 -30.18 27.99
N GLY A 59 -6.47 -28.85 28.00
CA GLY A 59 -5.13 -28.26 27.98
C GLY A 59 -4.55 -27.92 29.35
N ALA A 60 -5.30 -28.12 30.44
CA ALA A 60 -4.85 -27.85 31.79
C ALA A 60 -3.88 -28.93 32.28
N VAL A 61 -2.72 -28.50 32.79
CA VAL A 61 -1.64 -29.39 33.26
C VAL A 61 -2.00 -30.07 34.60
N ASN A 62 -2.99 -29.54 35.34
CA ASN A 62 -3.48 -30.08 36.61
C ASN A 62 -5.03 -30.08 36.62
N GLU A 63 -5.65 -31.24 36.86
CA GLU A 63 -7.12 -31.42 36.79
C GLU A 63 -7.90 -30.69 37.90
N GLU A 64 -7.21 -30.24 38.95
CA GLU A 64 -7.83 -29.61 40.13
C GLU A 64 -7.86 -28.08 40.08
N LEU A 65 -6.97 -27.44 39.29
CA LEU A 65 -6.87 -25.98 39.24
C LEU A 65 -6.59 -25.46 37.83
N ILE A 66 -7.64 -24.96 37.18
CA ILE A 66 -7.54 -24.34 35.86
C ILE A 66 -7.33 -22.84 36.04
N VAL A 67 -6.20 -22.33 35.57
CA VAL A 67 -5.84 -20.91 35.62
C VAL A 67 -5.80 -20.34 34.21
N VAL A 68 -6.59 -19.29 33.97
CA VAL A 68 -6.67 -18.57 32.69
C VAL A 68 -6.15 -17.16 32.89
N GLN A 69 -5.21 -16.76 32.05
CA GLN A 69 -4.73 -15.39 31.97
C GLN A 69 -5.57 -14.62 30.97
N ALA A 70 -6.29 -13.60 31.42
CA ALA A 70 -7.14 -12.77 30.59
C ALA A 70 -6.34 -11.53 30.11
N HIS A 71 -6.53 -11.19 28.84
CA HIS A 71 -5.85 -10.06 28.18
C HIS A 71 -6.88 -9.16 27.52
N GLY A 72 -6.69 -7.84 27.63
CA GLY A 72 -7.48 -6.85 26.91
C GLY A 72 -7.02 -6.72 25.46
N ARG A 73 -7.95 -6.74 24.50
CA ARG A 73 -7.68 -6.53 23.09
C ARG A 73 -7.47 -5.04 22.83
N VAL A 74 -6.21 -4.64 22.65
CA VAL A 74 -5.87 -3.25 22.33
C VAL A 74 -6.00 -3.02 20.83
N LEU A 75 -6.90 -2.13 20.41
CA LEU A 75 -7.12 -1.78 18.99
C LEU A 75 -6.01 -0.90 18.38
N GLY A 76 -4.78 -0.97 18.91
CA GLY A 76 -3.56 -0.35 18.38
C GLY A 76 -3.79 1.00 17.69
N GLY A 77 -3.91 2.09 18.46
CA GLY A 77 -4.17 3.43 17.91
C GLY A 77 -3.18 3.81 16.81
N GLY A 78 -3.66 3.85 15.57
CA GLY A 78 -2.82 4.12 14.40
C GLY A 78 -2.10 5.46 14.51
N LYS A 79 -0.78 5.47 14.26
CA LYS A 79 0.05 6.68 14.26
C LYS A 79 -0.42 7.66 13.18
N LYS A 80 -1.27 8.61 13.56
CA LYS A 80 -1.82 9.64 12.67
C LYS A 80 -0.69 10.49 12.11
N ARG A 81 -0.31 10.27 10.84
CA ARG A 81 0.73 11.06 10.16
C ARG A 81 0.29 12.52 10.10
N LYS A 82 1.10 13.42 10.67
CA LYS A 82 0.87 14.87 10.60
C LYS A 82 0.85 15.31 9.13
N LYS A 83 -0.22 15.97 8.71
CA LYS A 83 -0.34 16.55 7.36
C LYS A 83 0.75 17.62 7.20
N LYS A 84 1.58 17.51 6.16
CA LYS A 84 2.55 18.56 5.83
C LYS A 84 1.79 19.76 5.26
N THR A 85 1.93 20.92 5.89
CA THR A 85 1.43 22.20 5.37
C THR A 85 2.47 22.75 4.41
N TYR A 86 2.14 22.80 3.12
CA TYR A 86 3.00 23.40 2.10
C TYR A 86 2.73 24.91 2.07
N THR A 87 3.74 25.72 2.36
CA THR A 87 3.67 27.19 2.32
C THR A 87 3.63 27.72 0.89
N THR A 88 4.19 26.98 -0.07
CA THR A 88 4.19 27.32 -1.50
C THR A 88 3.20 26.46 -2.27
N PRO A 89 2.58 26.99 -3.34
CA PRO A 89 1.74 26.20 -4.22
C PRO A 89 2.52 25.00 -4.77
N LYS A 90 1.86 23.86 -4.85
CA LYS A 90 2.48 22.61 -5.30
C LYS A 90 2.95 22.77 -6.75
N LYS A 91 4.25 22.57 -7.00
CA LYS A 91 4.83 22.58 -8.34
C LYS A 91 4.10 21.58 -9.25
N ILE A 92 3.42 22.09 -10.27
CA ILE A 92 2.80 21.26 -11.31
C ILE A 92 3.92 20.74 -12.22
N LYS A 93 4.00 19.41 -12.40
CA LYS A 93 4.98 18.79 -13.30
C LYS A 93 4.58 19.06 -14.75
N HIS A 94 5.57 19.29 -15.63
CA HIS A 94 5.35 19.44 -17.07
C HIS A 94 4.67 18.18 -17.62
N LYS A 95 3.60 18.38 -18.41
CA LYS A 95 2.89 17.32 -19.11
C LYS A 95 3.19 17.43 -20.60
N HIS A 96 3.70 16.37 -21.22
CA HIS A 96 3.96 16.34 -22.66
C HIS A 96 2.65 16.43 -23.45
N LYS A 97 2.59 17.34 -24.43
CA LYS A 97 1.47 17.47 -25.36
C LYS A 97 1.50 16.29 -26.34
N LYS A 98 0.42 15.50 -26.37
CA LYS A 98 0.27 14.39 -27.33
C LYS A 98 -0.23 14.95 -28.67
N VAL A 99 0.64 14.92 -29.68
CA VAL A 99 0.27 15.25 -31.07
C VAL A 99 -0.09 13.94 -31.78
N LYS A 100 -1.34 13.82 -32.22
CA LYS A 100 -1.80 12.64 -32.97
C LYS A 100 -1.08 12.60 -34.33
N LEU A 101 -0.66 11.40 -34.75
CA LEU A 101 -0.07 11.13 -36.07
C LEU A 101 1.08 12.10 -36.46
N ALA A 102 2.02 12.34 -35.53
CA ALA A 102 3.10 13.29 -35.75
C ALA A 102 4.00 12.93 -36.96
N THR A 103 4.16 11.65 -37.26
CA THR A 103 5.01 11.14 -38.34
C THR A 103 4.50 11.51 -39.73
N LEU A 104 3.18 11.63 -39.92
CA LEU A 104 2.61 11.98 -41.23
C LEU A 104 2.97 13.40 -41.66
N LYS A 105 3.26 14.30 -40.71
CA LYS A 105 3.66 15.68 -41.00
C LYS A 105 5.03 15.80 -41.69
N TYR A 106 5.78 14.72 -41.78
CA TYR A 106 7.14 14.72 -42.36
C TYR A 106 7.15 14.36 -43.85
N TYR A 107 6.01 13.92 -44.38
CA TYR A 107 5.87 13.48 -45.75
C TYR A 107 4.79 14.30 -46.45
N ALA A 108 5.05 14.70 -47.69
CA ALA A 108 4.04 15.16 -48.61
C ALA A 108 3.89 14.12 -49.73
N VAL A 109 2.65 13.90 -50.16
CA VAL A 109 2.31 12.99 -51.24
C VAL A 109 1.75 13.84 -52.37
N ASP A 110 2.41 13.78 -53.53
CA ASP A 110 1.96 14.48 -54.72
C ASP A 110 0.88 13.65 -55.46
N ASP A 111 0.07 14.29 -56.30
CA ASP A 111 -1.00 13.63 -57.08
C ASP A 111 -0.48 12.54 -58.02
N SER A 112 0.81 12.59 -58.37
CA SER A 112 1.52 11.56 -59.14
C SER A 112 2.01 10.38 -58.29
N ASN A 113 1.51 10.21 -57.06
CA ASN A 113 1.91 9.19 -56.08
C ASN A 113 3.41 9.19 -55.74
N LYS A 114 4.08 10.34 -55.87
CA LYS A 114 5.46 10.53 -55.44
C LYS A 114 5.49 11.04 -54.01
N ILE A 115 6.38 10.47 -53.20
CA ILE A 115 6.52 10.82 -51.78
C ILE A 115 7.73 11.73 -51.63
N THR A 116 7.51 12.94 -51.12
CA THR A 116 8.57 13.90 -50.80
C THR A 116 8.75 14.01 -49.29
N ARG A 117 10.00 14.05 -48.82
CA ARG A 117 10.34 14.20 -47.40
C ARG A 117 10.52 15.68 -47.09
N LEU A 118 9.76 16.21 -46.13
CA LEU A 118 9.72 17.65 -45.81
C LEU A 118 10.84 18.09 -44.85
N ARG A 119 11.43 17.17 -44.10
CA ARG A 119 12.48 17.45 -43.10
C ARG A 119 13.78 16.79 -43.48
N LYS A 120 14.89 17.39 -43.03
CA LYS A 120 16.24 16.84 -43.20
C LYS A 120 16.43 15.60 -42.35
N GLU A 121 17.07 14.59 -42.92
CA GLU A 121 17.52 13.41 -42.19
C GLU A 121 18.83 13.70 -41.47
N CYS A 122 19.05 13.02 -40.35
CA CYS A 122 20.29 13.16 -39.61
C CYS A 122 21.43 12.44 -40.36
N PRO A 123 22.60 13.08 -40.56
CA PRO A 123 23.73 12.47 -41.28
C PRO A 123 24.62 11.59 -40.37
N ASN A 124 24.37 11.57 -39.06
CA ASN A 124 25.19 10.81 -38.12
C ASN A 124 25.00 9.30 -38.28
N GLU A 125 26.08 8.54 -38.20
CA GLU A 125 26.08 7.07 -38.29
C GLU A 125 25.09 6.42 -37.29
N CYS A 126 24.94 7.00 -36.09
CA CYS A 126 24.00 6.49 -35.08
C CYS A 126 22.51 6.76 -35.40
N CYS A 127 22.24 7.67 -36.34
CA CYS A 127 20.93 8.24 -36.64
C CYS A 127 20.78 8.38 -38.16
N GLY A 128 20.77 7.25 -38.87
CA GLY A 128 20.63 7.23 -40.33
C GLY A 128 19.21 7.47 -40.86
N ALA A 129 18.93 6.87 -42.02
CA ALA A 129 17.69 7.06 -42.77
C ALA A 129 16.43 6.82 -41.92
N GLY A 130 15.50 7.77 -41.96
CA GLY A 130 14.25 7.75 -41.19
C GLY A 130 14.26 8.54 -39.87
N VAL A 131 15.43 9.03 -39.41
CA VAL A 131 15.50 9.97 -38.27
C VAL A 131 15.47 11.41 -38.80
N PHE A 132 14.29 12.03 -38.74
CA PHE A 132 14.12 13.43 -39.12
C PHE A 132 14.58 14.39 -38.02
N MET A 133 15.38 15.38 -38.41
CA MET A 133 15.77 16.46 -37.51
C MET A 133 14.61 17.44 -37.31
N ALA A 134 14.46 17.95 -36.08
CA ALA A 134 13.50 18.99 -35.74
C ALA A 134 13.97 20.34 -36.29
N GLN A 135 13.11 21.00 -37.06
CA GLN A 135 13.33 22.38 -37.50
C GLN A 135 12.76 23.31 -36.43
N HIS A 136 13.65 24.01 -35.75
CA HIS A 136 13.34 25.19 -34.94
C HIS A 136 13.62 26.45 -35.78
N ARG A 137 13.29 27.62 -35.26
CA ARG A 137 13.49 28.89 -35.98
C ARG A 137 14.97 29.12 -36.30
N ASP A 138 15.80 29.01 -35.29
CA ASP A 138 17.23 29.32 -35.27
C ASP A 138 18.13 28.11 -35.59
N ARG A 139 17.58 26.89 -35.57
CA ARG A 139 18.39 25.66 -35.62
C ARG A 139 17.65 24.44 -36.12
N ILE A 140 18.41 23.49 -36.63
CA ILE A 140 17.98 22.14 -36.94
C ILE A 140 18.62 21.19 -35.93
N TYR A 141 17.80 20.47 -35.18
CA TYR A 141 18.23 19.65 -34.05
C TYR A 141 17.81 18.18 -34.20
N CYS A 142 18.75 17.25 -34.02
CA CYS A 142 18.43 15.84 -33.94
C CYS A 142 18.11 15.44 -32.49
N GLY A 143 16.87 15.03 -32.23
CA GLY A 143 16.44 14.58 -30.90
C GLY A 143 17.10 13.30 -30.39
N LYS A 144 17.74 12.51 -31.27
CA LYS A 144 18.35 11.22 -30.91
C LYS A 144 19.84 11.33 -30.59
N CYS A 145 20.63 12.02 -31.41
CA CYS A 145 22.08 12.19 -31.21
C CYS A 145 22.50 13.57 -30.68
N GLY A 146 21.59 14.53 -30.57
CA GLY A 146 21.91 15.87 -30.07
C GLY A 146 22.63 16.78 -31.06
N LEU A 147 22.88 16.34 -32.30
CA LEU A 147 23.49 17.18 -33.33
C LEU A 147 22.61 18.40 -33.63
N THR A 148 23.24 19.57 -33.65
CA THR A 148 22.58 20.85 -33.87
C THR A 148 23.29 21.60 -34.98
N TYR A 149 22.54 22.02 -36.00
CA TYR A 149 22.99 22.98 -37.00
C TYR A 149 22.29 24.31 -36.75
N VAL A 150 23.03 25.40 -36.67
CA VAL A 150 22.45 26.74 -36.61
C VAL A 150 22.07 27.16 -38.02
N GLN A 151 20.85 27.65 -38.20
CA GLN A 151 20.41 28.23 -39.47
C GLN A 151 20.41 29.75 -39.33
N GLU A 152 21.01 30.43 -40.29
CA GLU A 152 20.85 31.87 -40.41
C GLU A 152 19.45 32.15 -40.97
N ASP A 153 18.69 32.98 -40.26
CA ASP A 153 17.41 33.49 -40.74
C ASP A 153 17.71 34.26 -42.05
N LYS A 154 17.31 33.70 -43.21
CA LYS A 154 17.23 34.49 -44.43
C LYS A 154 16.12 35.51 -44.21
N ALA A 155 16.52 36.74 -43.90
CA ALA A 155 15.64 37.90 -43.74
C ALA A 155 14.84 38.16 -45.02
#